data_AF-A0A1A8M9N1-F1
#
_entry.id   AF-A0A1A8M9N1-F1
#
_cell.length_a   1.000
_cell.length_b   1.000
_cell.length_c   1.000
_cell.angle_alpha   90.00
_cell.angle_beta   90.00
_cell.angle_gamma   90.00
#
_symmetry.space_group_name_H-M   'P 1'
#
loop_
_entity.id
_entity.type
_entity.pdbx_description
1 polymer ?
#
loop_
_entity_poly.entity_id
_entity_poly.type
_entity_poly.pdbx_seq_one_letter_code
_entity_poly.pdbx_strand_id
1 'polypeptide(L)'
;MFGTESSLSMFLNTLTPKFYVALTGTSSLISGLILIFEWWYFRKYGTSFIEQVSVSHLRPLLGGVDNSSPTNSNTINGEADSSRQSVSECKVWRNPLNLFRGAEYNRYTWVTGREPLTYYDMNLSAQDHQTFFTCDSDHLRPADAIMQKAWRERNPQARISAAHDALELEDCATAYILLAEEEATTIMEAERLFKQALKAGEGCYRRSQQLQHHGTQYEAQHRRDTNVLVYIKRRLAMCSRKLGRTREAVKMMRD
;
A
#
# COMPACT_ATOMS: atom_id res chain seq x y z
N MET A 1 48.51 -6.37 15.10
CA MET A 1 47.96 -5.85 13.82
C MET A 1 47.32 -4.50 14.10
N PHE A 2 48.06 -3.40 14.01
CA PHE A 2 47.54 -2.02 14.14
C PHE A 2 48.36 -1.09 13.22
N GLY A 3 48.39 -1.41 11.93
CA GLY A 3 49.24 -0.72 10.94
C GLY A 3 48.49 0.00 9.81
N THR A 4 47.16 -0.13 9.72
CA THR A 4 46.40 0.36 8.56
C THR A 4 45.65 1.68 8.80
N GLU A 5 45.27 1.99 10.04
CA GLU A 5 44.51 3.23 10.33
C GLU A 5 45.38 4.49 10.40
N SER A 6 46.66 4.35 10.77
CA SER A 6 47.58 5.49 10.90
C SER A 6 47.96 6.10 9.53
N SER A 7 48.07 5.28 8.49
CA SER A 7 48.38 5.77 7.13
C SER A 7 47.19 6.49 6.49
N LEU A 8 45.95 6.07 6.75
CA LEU A 8 44.75 6.69 6.19
C LEU A 8 44.47 8.06 6.82
N SER A 9 44.70 8.18 8.13
CA SER A 9 44.60 9.44 8.87
C SER A 9 45.73 10.42 8.52
N MET A 10 46.96 9.95 8.26
CA MET A 10 48.04 10.82 7.75
C MET A 10 47.82 11.27 6.30
N PHE A 11 47.25 10.41 5.44
CA PHE A 11 46.94 10.77 4.05
C PHE A 11 45.85 11.85 3.96
N LEU A 12 44.78 11.73 4.76
CA LEU A 12 43.70 12.72 4.83
C LEU A 12 44.17 14.07 5.42
N ASN A 13 45.07 14.06 6.40
CA ASN A 13 45.61 15.28 7.01
C ASN A 13 46.66 16.01 6.14
N THR A 14 47.12 15.41 5.03
CA THR A 14 48.08 16.02 4.09
C THR A 14 47.39 16.64 2.86
N LEU A 15 46.06 16.51 2.75
CA LEU A 15 45.31 17.07 1.62
C LEU A 15 45.15 18.58 1.82
N THR A 16 45.99 19.35 1.12
CA THR A 16 45.89 20.81 1.09
C THR A 16 44.47 21.26 0.70
N PRO A 17 43.97 22.41 1.18
CA PRO A 17 42.64 22.94 0.84
C PRO A 17 42.34 22.97 -0.67
N LYS A 18 43.39 23.14 -1.49
CA LYS A 18 43.33 23.08 -2.95
C LYS A 18 42.92 21.71 -3.50
N PHE A 19 43.30 20.62 -2.83
CA PHE A 19 42.89 19.27 -3.19
C PHE A 19 41.40 19.04 -2.91
N TYR A 20 40.87 19.50 -1.77
CA TYR A 20 39.43 19.40 -1.50
C TYR A 20 38.61 20.20 -2.51
N VAL A 21 39.05 21.40 -2.87
CA VAL A 21 38.40 22.21 -3.92
C VAL A 21 38.46 21.49 -5.28
N ALA A 22 39.60 20.87 -5.63
CA ALA A 22 39.73 20.09 -6.86
C ALA A 22 38.90 18.80 -6.85
N LEU A 23 38.80 18.12 -5.71
CA LEU A 23 38.02 16.89 -5.53
C LEU A 23 36.52 17.20 -5.61
N THR A 24 36.05 18.25 -4.95
CA THR A 24 34.65 18.70 -5.03
C THR A 24 34.31 19.20 -6.42
N GLY A 25 35.23 19.90 -7.09
CA GLY A 25 35.04 20.35 -8.47
C GLY A 25 34.92 19.18 -9.45
N THR A 26 35.81 18.18 -9.34
CA THR A 26 35.78 17.01 -10.22
C THR A 26 34.59 16.11 -9.93
N SER A 27 34.22 15.88 -8.66
CA SER A 27 33.04 15.08 -8.31
C SER A 27 31.75 15.73 -8.79
N SER A 28 31.59 17.05 -8.62
CA SER A 28 30.42 17.78 -9.10
C SER A 28 30.30 17.74 -10.63
N LEU A 29 31.42 17.81 -11.35
CA LEU A 29 31.43 17.77 -12.80
C LEU A 29 31.07 16.38 -13.34
N ILE A 30 31.62 15.33 -12.72
CA ILE A 30 31.30 13.93 -13.05
C ILE A 30 29.83 13.65 -12.75
N SER A 31 29.32 14.05 -11.58
CA SER A 31 27.91 13.89 -11.23
C SER A 31 26.97 14.65 -12.17
N GLY A 32 27.35 15.86 -12.60
CA GLY A 32 26.58 16.63 -13.59
C GLY A 32 26.50 15.95 -14.95
N LEU A 33 27.62 15.40 -15.44
CA LEU A 33 27.65 14.64 -16.71
C LEU A 33 26.79 13.37 -16.64
N ILE A 34 26.87 12.64 -15.52
CA ILE A 34 26.03 11.46 -15.27
C ILE A 34 24.55 11.85 -15.30
N LEU A 35 24.17 12.97 -14.67
CA LEU A 35 22.78 13.43 -14.62
C LEU A 35 22.25 13.81 -16.01
N ILE A 36 23.05 14.50 -16.83
CA ILE A 36 22.67 14.84 -18.22
C ILE A 36 22.51 13.57 -19.06
N PHE A 37 23.43 12.62 -18.92
CA PHE A 37 23.35 11.34 -19.63
C PHE A 37 22.13 10.52 -19.20
N GLU A 38 21.88 10.44 -17.88
CA GLU A 38 20.73 9.75 -17.30
C GLU A 38 19.41 10.37 -17.76
N TRP A 39 19.32 11.70 -17.78
CA TRP A 39 18.16 12.42 -18.31
C TRP A 39 17.93 12.06 -19.78
N TRP A 40 18.96 12.15 -20.60
CA TRP A 40 18.86 11.87 -22.04
C TRP A 40 18.47 10.41 -22.29
N TYR A 41 19.08 9.48 -21.56
CA TYR A 41 18.80 8.04 -21.64
C TYR A 41 17.37 7.74 -21.20
N PHE A 42 16.93 8.25 -20.06
CA PHE A 42 15.56 8.10 -19.55
C PHE A 42 14.53 8.63 -20.55
N ARG A 43 14.78 9.79 -21.17
CA ARG A 43 13.89 10.36 -22.18
C ARG A 43 13.79 9.52 -23.45
N LYS A 44 14.84 8.76 -23.79
CA LYS A 44 14.89 7.93 -25.01
C LYS A 44 14.39 6.50 -24.79
N TYR A 45 14.65 5.91 -23.62
CA TYR A 45 14.37 4.49 -23.35
C TYR A 45 13.32 4.26 -22.25
N GLY A 46 12.91 5.30 -21.53
CA GLY A 46 11.89 5.21 -20.48
C GLY A 46 12.33 4.46 -19.21
N THR A 47 13.60 4.08 -19.12
CA THR A 47 14.19 3.36 -17.98
C THR A 47 15.42 4.10 -17.46
N SER A 48 15.69 4.01 -16.15
CA SER A 48 16.89 4.58 -15.53
C SER A 48 18.06 3.59 -15.63
N PHE A 49 19.19 4.04 -16.15
CA PHE A 49 20.41 3.23 -16.23
C PHE A 49 21.03 3.05 -14.84
N ILE A 50 21.02 4.11 -14.02
CA ILE A 50 21.48 4.04 -12.62
C ILE A 50 20.64 3.05 -11.82
N GLU A 51 19.32 3.01 -12.02
CA GLU A 51 18.44 2.05 -11.36
C GLU A 51 18.79 0.60 -11.74
N GLN A 52 19.00 0.32 -13.03
CA GLN A 52 19.39 -1.02 -13.48
C GLN A 52 20.72 -1.48 -12.88
N VAL A 53 21.73 -0.61 -12.90
CA VAL A 53 23.07 -0.92 -12.38
C VAL A 53 23.06 -1.01 -10.84
N SER A 54 22.35 -0.10 -10.16
CA SER A 54 22.23 -0.13 -8.69
C SER A 54 21.45 -1.34 -8.20
N VAL A 55 20.40 -1.76 -8.89
CA VAL A 55 19.69 -3.01 -8.58
C VAL A 55 20.64 -4.20 -8.77
N SER A 56 21.46 -4.25 -9.81
CA SER A 56 22.43 -5.35 -10.01
C SER A 56 23.51 -5.42 -8.92
N HIS A 57 24.00 -4.28 -8.41
CA HIS A 57 25.08 -4.25 -7.43
C HIS A 57 24.61 -4.24 -5.97
N LEU A 58 23.41 -3.77 -5.68
CA LEU A 58 22.85 -3.79 -4.32
C LEU A 58 22.07 -5.07 -4.02
N ARG A 59 21.66 -5.86 -5.03
CA ARG A 59 20.97 -7.16 -4.85
C ARG A 59 21.69 -8.14 -3.90
N PRO A 60 23.03 -8.28 -3.96
CA PRO A 60 23.75 -9.18 -3.05
C PRO A 60 23.77 -8.67 -1.60
N LEU A 61 23.62 -7.36 -1.38
CA LEU A 61 23.68 -6.73 -0.05
C LEU A 61 22.29 -6.59 0.61
N LEU A 62 21.22 -6.58 -0.19
CA LEU A 62 19.81 -6.47 0.23
C LEU A 62 19.13 -7.82 0.50
N GLY A 63 19.90 -8.90 0.68
CA GLY A 63 19.35 -10.20 1.10
C GLY A 63 18.66 -10.97 -0.02
N GLY A 64 19.25 -10.99 -1.22
CA GLY A 64 18.87 -11.95 -2.26
C GLY A 64 19.30 -13.37 -1.89
N VAL A 65 18.40 -14.12 -1.27
CA VAL A 65 18.50 -15.58 -1.18
C VAL A 65 17.76 -16.17 -2.39
N ASP A 66 18.51 -16.70 -3.35
CA ASP A 66 17.93 -17.39 -4.50
C ASP A 66 17.59 -18.86 -4.16
N ASN A 67 16.35 -19.23 -4.50
CA ASN A 67 15.86 -20.53 -5.04
C ASN A 67 16.11 -21.87 -4.32
N SER A 68 15.01 -22.56 -3.96
CA SER A 68 14.56 -23.82 -4.60
C SER A 68 13.38 -24.47 -3.83
N SER A 69 12.22 -24.66 -4.47
CA SER A 69 11.18 -25.60 -4.02
C SER A 69 11.66 -27.07 -4.18
N PRO A 70 10.95 -28.12 -3.69
CA PRO A 70 9.82 -28.21 -2.75
C PRO A 70 10.05 -29.24 -1.62
N THR A 71 9.54 -29.05 -0.39
CA THR A 71 9.24 -30.21 0.49
C THR A 71 8.19 -29.91 1.56
N ASN A 72 7.20 -30.81 1.62
CA ASN A 72 6.26 -31.03 2.72
C ASN A 72 6.98 -31.12 4.08
N SER A 73 6.43 -30.48 5.11
CA SER A 73 6.28 -31.10 6.45
C SER A 73 5.35 -30.28 7.35
N ASN A 74 4.36 -30.98 7.91
CA ASN A 74 3.59 -30.54 9.07
C ASN A 74 4.51 -30.36 10.27
N THR A 75 4.28 -29.33 11.10
CA THR A 75 4.39 -29.41 12.58
C THR A 75 3.76 -28.19 13.26
N ILE A 76 3.36 -28.41 14.51
CA ILE A 76 2.44 -27.66 15.38
C ILE A 76 3.23 -26.87 16.44
N ASN A 77 2.71 -25.70 16.81
CA ASN A 77 2.90 -24.86 18.03
C ASN A 77 4.29 -24.37 18.50
N GLY A 78 4.32 -23.10 18.89
CA GLY A 78 5.34 -22.47 19.76
C GLY A 78 5.13 -20.95 19.87
N GLU A 79 4.85 -20.48 21.09
CA GLU A 79 4.43 -19.13 21.47
C GLU A 79 5.50 -18.03 21.36
N ALA A 80 4.99 -16.78 21.32
CA ALA A 80 5.56 -15.53 21.85
C ALA A 80 6.92 -15.04 21.33
N ASP A 81 6.90 -13.97 20.53
CA ASP A 81 7.57 -12.73 20.95
C ASP A 81 7.01 -11.43 20.34
N SER A 82 6.42 -10.64 21.23
CA SER A 82 6.50 -9.18 21.38
C SER A 82 7.12 -8.32 20.27
N SER A 83 6.28 -7.38 19.81
CA SER A 83 6.58 -5.95 19.66
C SER A 83 7.71 -5.50 18.70
N ARG A 84 7.33 -4.57 17.81
CA ARG A 84 8.18 -3.78 16.88
C ARG A 84 8.42 -4.39 15.51
N GLN A 85 7.35 -4.59 14.74
CA GLN A 85 7.47 -4.40 13.29
C GLN A 85 7.21 -2.93 12.95
N SER A 86 8.32 -2.20 12.95
CA SER A 86 8.47 -0.88 12.36
C SER A 86 7.85 -0.84 10.97
N VAL A 87 7.01 0.17 10.77
CA VAL A 87 6.45 0.61 9.50
C VAL A 87 7.59 0.94 8.52
N SER A 88 8.09 -0.03 7.77
CA SER A 88 8.99 0.13 6.61
C SER A 88 9.15 -1.19 5.84
N GLU A 89 8.08 -1.95 5.67
CA GLU A 89 8.09 -2.98 4.63
C GLU A 89 7.96 -2.22 3.30
N CYS A 90 8.98 -2.34 2.43
CA CYS A 90 8.94 -1.82 1.07
C CYS A 90 7.62 -2.29 0.45
N LYS A 91 6.66 -1.38 0.34
CA LYS A 91 5.29 -1.69 -0.07
C LYS A 91 5.35 -2.07 -1.54
N VAL A 92 5.66 -3.34 -1.82
CA VAL A 92 5.42 -3.98 -3.11
C VAL A 92 4.02 -3.55 -3.48
N TRP A 93 3.92 -2.77 -4.55
CA TRP A 93 2.70 -2.04 -4.87
C TRP A 93 1.58 -3.06 -5.13
N ARG A 94 0.72 -3.31 -4.13
CA ARG A 94 -0.25 -4.44 -4.06
C ARG A 94 -1.45 -4.35 -5.04
N ASN A 95 -1.36 -3.44 -5.99
CA ASN A 95 -2.15 -3.29 -7.21
C ASN A 95 -1.36 -2.19 -7.95
N PRO A 96 -0.38 -2.52 -8.80
CA PRO A 96 0.58 -1.56 -9.36
C PRO A 96 -0.07 -0.36 -10.06
N LEU A 97 -1.35 -0.50 -10.43
CA LEU A 97 -2.14 0.49 -11.13
C LEU A 97 -3.19 1.20 -10.23
N ASN A 98 -3.36 0.74 -8.98
CA ASN A 98 -4.42 1.13 -8.03
C ASN A 98 -5.82 1.22 -8.69
N LEU A 99 -6.13 0.31 -9.62
CA LEU A 99 -7.41 0.33 -10.32
C LEU A 99 -8.59 0.14 -9.36
N PHE A 100 -9.73 0.79 -9.66
CA PHE A 100 -11.02 0.40 -9.08
C PHE A 100 -11.51 -0.90 -9.72
N ARG A 101 -11.84 -1.92 -8.92
CA ARG A 101 -12.13 -3.28 -9.42
C ARG A 101 -13.31 -3.26 -10.42
N GLY A 102 -14.41 -2.61 -10.07
CA GLY A 102 -15.56 -2.43 -10.95
C GLY A 102 -15.26 -1.42 -12.07
N ALA A 103 -15.01 -0.17 -11.68
CA ALA A 103 -15.02 0.94 -12.62
C ALA A 103 -13.87 0.94 -13.65
N GLU A 104 -12.76 0.27 -13.35
CA GLU A 104 -11.57 0.26 -14.21
C GLU A 104 -11.15 -1.14 -14.62
N TYR A 105 -10.94 -2.05 -13.66
CA TYR A 105 -10.48 -3.41 -13.95
C TYR A 105 -11.55 -4.18 -14.76
N ASN A 106 -12.78 -4.31 -14.25
CA ASN A 106 -13.85 -5.05 -14.93
C ASN A 106 -14.17 -4.40 -16.28
N ARG A 107 -14.16 -3.07 -16.34
CA ARG A 107 -14.38 -2.33 -17.60
C ARG A 107 -13.28 -2.61 -18.62
N TYR A 108 -12.02 -2.64 -18.21
CA TYR A 108 -10.90 -2.96 -19.09
C TYR A 108 -10.97 -4.41 -19.59
N THR A 109 -11.23 -5.36 -18.69
CA THR A 109 -11.41 -6.78 -19.05
C THR A 109 -12.59 -6.95 -20.01
N TRP A 110 -13.72 -6.28 -19.77
CA TRP A 110 -14.89 -6.32 -20.65
C TRP A 110 -14.59 -5.83 -22.08
N VAL A 111 -13.84 -4.73 -22.20
CA VAL A 111 -13.54 -4.12 -23.51
C VAL A 111 -12.44 -4.86 -24.26
N THR A 112 -11.42 -5.36 -23.55
CA THR A 112 -10.19 -5.88 -24.18
C THR A 112 -10.08 -7.40 -24.16
N GLY A 113 -10.86 -8.08 -23.30
CA GLY A 113 -10.72 -9.50 -23.00
C GLY A 113 -9.42 -9.85 -22.26
N ARG A 114 -8.69 -8.85 -21.73
CA ARG A 114 -7.41 -9.05 -21.04
C ARG A 114 -7.52 -8.65 -19.59
N GLU A 115 -6.94 -9.46 -18.71
CA GLU A 115 -6.86 -9.17 -17.28
C GLU A 115 -5.76 -8.13 -17.02
N PRO A 116 -6.07 -6.95 -16.43
CA PRO A 116 -5.07 -5.91 -16.17
C PRO A 116 -4.27 -6.14 -14.88
N LEU A 117 -4.68 -7.07 -14.03
CA LEU A 117 -3.96 -7.53 -12.83
C LEU A 117 -3.89 -9.05 -12.82
N THR A 118 -2.86 -9.60 -12.19
CA THR A 118 -2.76 -11.06 -12.03
C THR A 118 -3.68 -11.55 -10.90
N TYR A 119 -3.96 -12.85 -10.88
CA TYR A 119 -4.64 -13.49 -9.76
C TYR A 119 -3.91 -13.25 -8.44
N TYR A 120 -2.57 -13.22 -8.47
CA TYR A 120 -1.75 -12.93 -7.29
C TYR A 120 -1.99 -11.51 -6.75
N ASP A 121 -1.98 -10.50 -7.62
CA ASP A 121 -2.25 -9.10 -7.23
C ASP A 121 -3.66 -8.94 -6.63
N MET A 122 -4.65 -9.61 -7.24
CA MET A 122 -6.03 -9.56 -6.78
C MET A 122 -6.20 -10.17 -5.39
N ASN A 123 -5.56 -11.32 -5.13
CA ASN A 123 -5.57 -11.99 -3.83
C ASN A 123 -4.87 -11.17 -2.76
N LEU A 124 -3.77 -10.52 -3.10
CA LEU A 124 -3.03 -9.69 -2.16
C LEU A 124 -3.88 -8.50 -1.68
N SER A 125 -4.62 -7.87 -2.59
CA SER A 125 -5.61 -6.84 -2.25
C SER A 125 -6.76 -7.40 -1.40
N ALA A 126 -7.24 -8.63 -1.67
CA ALA A 126 -8.30 -9.25 -0.86
C ALA A 126 -7.84 -9.62 0.57
N GLN A 127 -6.60 -10.09 0.72
CA GLN A 127 -5.99 -10.34 2.02
C GLN A 127 -5.82 -9.05 2.83
N ASP A 128 -5.40 -7.97 2.17
CA ASP A 128 -5.32 -6.64 2.79
C ASP A 128 -6.71 -6.19 3.28
N HIS A 129 -7.75 -6.34 2.46
CA HIS A 129 -9.12 -5.99 2.88
C HIS A 129 -9.58 -6.80 4.09
N GLN A 130 -9.32 -8.11 4.14
CA GLN A 130 -9.62 -8.94 5.31
C GLN A 130 -8.85 -8.47 6.55
N THR A 131 -7.57 -8.14 6.39
CA THR A 131 -6.70 -7.73 7.49
C THR A 131 -7.06 -6.33 8.02
N PHE A 132 -7.40 -5.40 7.14
CA PHE A 132 -7.60 -3.99 7.49
C PHE A 132 -9.03 -3.69 7.92
N PHE A 133 -10.02 -4.41 7.39
CA PHE A 133 -11.44 -4.07 7.57
C PHE A 133 -12.19 -4.99 8.52
N THR A 134 -11.52 -5.97 9.12
CA THR A 134 -12.12 -6.87 10.11
C THR A 134 -11.40 -6.81 11.45
N CYS A 135 -12.12 -7.08 12.53
CA CYS A 135 -11.54 -7.32 13.85
C CYS A 135 -12.34 -8.39 14.61
N ASP A 136 -11.76 -8.95 15.67
CA ASP A 136 -12.36 -10.08 16.40
C ASP A 136 -13.71 -9.74 17.02
N SER A 137 -14.00 -8.47 17.31
CA SER A 137 -15.27 -8.00 17.86
C SER A 137 -16.38 -7.81 16.81
N ASP A 138 -16.13 -8.03 15.52
CA ASP A 138 -17.15 -7.86 14.47
C ASP A 138 -18.37 -8.77 14.65
N HIS A 139 -18.19 -9.95 15.24
CA HIS A 139 -19.31 -10.87 15.53
C HIS A 139 -20.37 -10.29 16.48
N LEU A 140 -20.05 -9.24 17.24
CA LEU A 140 -20.97 -8.54 18.13
C LEU A 140 -21.86 -7.52 17.39
N ARG A 141 -21.52 -7.20 16.14
CA ARG A 141 -22.19 -6.20 15.30
C ARG A 141 -22.75 -6.89 14.06
N PRO A 142 -24.09 -7.02 13.90
CA PRO A 142 -24.68 -7.84 12.85
C PRO A 142 -24.19 -7.52 11.43
N ALA A 143 -24.11 -6.23 11.06
CA ALA A 143 -23.64 -5.81 9.74
C ALA A 143 -22.14 -6.14 9.53
N ASP A 144 -21.30 -5.88 10.54
CA ASP A 144 -19.86 -6.19 10.46
C ASP A 144 -19.62 -7.71 10.42
N ALA A 145 -20.44 -8.51 11.11
CA ALA A 145 -20.38 -9.98 11.05
C ALA A 145 -20.70 -10.53 9.65
N ILE A 146 -21.65 -9.93 8.93
CA ILE A 146 -21.91 -10.25 7.51
C ILE A 146 -20.70 -9.87 6.66
N MET A 147 -20.18 -8.65 6.84
CA MET A 147 -19.03 -8.17 6.08
C MET A 147 -17.76 -8.99 6.31
N GLN A 148 -17.53 -9.48 7.54
CA GLN A 148 -16.40 -10.37 7.85
C GLN A 148 -16.44 -11.65 7.00
N LYS A 149 -17.64 -12.20 6.74
CA LYS A 149 -17.84 -13.32 5.83
C LYS A 149 -17.68 -12.89 4.36
N ALA A 150 -18.27 -11.75 3.99
CA ALA A 150 -18.19 -11.21 2.63
C ALA A 150 -16.74 -11.00 2.17
N TRP A 151 -15.84 -10.48 3.01
CA TRP A 151 -14.43 -10.28 2.64
C TRP A 151 -13.66 -11.58 2.39
N ARG A 152 -14.17 -12.72 2.88
CA ARG A 152 -13.60 -14.07 2.67
C ARG A 152 -14.26 -14.82 1.53
N GLU A 153 -15.42 -14.36 1.08
CA GLU A 153 -16.18 -14.99 0.00
C GLU A 153 -15.45 -14.82 -1.34
N ARG A 154 -15.39 -15.90 -2.12
CA ARG A 154 -14.68 -15.93 -3.41
C ARG A 154 -15.55 -15.44 -4.54
N ASN A 155 -16.85 -15.73 -4.50
CA ASN A 155 -17.79 -15.33 -5.53
C ASN A 155 -18.11 -13.82 -5.43
N PRO A 156 -17.78 -13.01 -6.46
CA PRO A 156 -18.04 -11.56 -6.42
C PRO A 156 -19.52 -11.20 -6.25
N GLN A 157 -20.43 -11.95 -6.87
CA GLN A 157 -21.88 -11.67 -6.78
C GLN A 157 -22.40 -11.95 -5.37
N ALA A 158 -21.91 -13.02 -4.73
CA ALA A 158 -22.24 -13.31 -3.33
C ALA A 158 -21.67 -12.24 -2.39
N ARG A 159 -20.46 -11.73 -2.66
CA ARG A 159 -19.88 -10.60 -1.91
C ARG A 159 -20.72 -9.33 -2.01
N ILE A 160 -21.13 -8.97 -3.22
CA ILE A 160 -21.96 -7.78 -3.47
C ILE A 160 -23.32 -7.92 -2.78
N SER A 161 -23.97 -9.10 -2.92
CA SER A 161 -25.24 -9.39 -2.23
C SER A 161 -25.08 -9.24 -0.71
N ALA A 162 -24.05 -9.85 -0.12
CA ALA A 162 -23.82 -9.77 1.32
C ALA A 162 -23.55 -8.33 1.80
N ALA A 163 -22.92 -7.49 0.97
CA ALA A 163 -22.73 -6.08 1.30
C ALA A 163 -24.05 -5.30 1.31
N HIS A 164 -24.98 -5.59 0.39
CA HIS A 164 -26.33 -5.03 0.44
C HIS A 164 -27.09 -5.54 1.68
N ASP A 165 -27.05 -6.84 1.98
CA ASP A 165 -27.68 -7.41 3.18
C ASP A 165 -27.16 -6.75 4.48
N ALA A 166 -25.87 -6.42 4.55
CA ALA A 166 -25.29 -5.71 5.68
C ALA A 166 -25.86 -4.28 5.83
N LEU A 167 -26.09 -3.59 4.71
CA LEU A 167 -26.66 -2.23 4.70
C LEU A 167 -28.15 -2.19 5.06
N GLU A 168 -28.88 -3.31 4.93
CA GLU A 168 -30.25 -3.42 5.43
C GLU A 168 -30.32 -3.42 6.96
N LEU A 169 -29.23 -3.81 7.64
CA LEU A 169 -29.15 -3.88 9.10
C LEU A 169 -28.66 -2.57 9.74
N GLU A 170 -27.54 -2.04 9.26
CA GLU A 170 -26.93 -0.82 9.78
C GLU A 170 -26.10 -0.13 8.69
N ASP A 171 -25.91 1.19 8.83
CA ASP A 171 -25.03 2.00 7.98
C ASP A 171 -23.57 1.55 8.11
N CYS A 172 -23.14 0.58 7.28
CA CYS A 172 -21.85 -0.09 7.40
C CYS A 172 -20.82 0.48 6.43
N ALA A 173 -19.77 1.11 6.97
CA ALA A 173 -18.69 1.70 6.17
C ALA A 173 -17.99 0.69 5.26
N THR A 174 -17.73 -0.53 5.76
CA THR A 174 -17.05 -1.56 4.98
C THR A 174 -17.91 -2.17 3.88
N ALA A 175 -19.24 -2.18 4.06
CA ALA A 175 -20.16 -2.57 2.99
C ALA A 175 -20.09 -1.58 1.82
N TYR A 176 -20.14 -0.28 2.10
CA TYR A 176 -19.96 0.73 1.05
C TYR A 176 -18.59 0.67 0.37
N ILE A 177 -17.51 0.35 1.10
CA ILE A 177 -16.20 0.12 0.48
C ILE A 177 -16.29 -1.03 -0.53
N LEU A 178 -16.91 -2.16 -0.17
CA LEU A 178 -17.04 -3.32 -1.05
C LEU A 178 -17.82 -2.96 -2.32
N LEU A 179 -18.96 -2.29 -2.18
CA LEU A 179 -19.78 -1.85 -3.32
C LEU A 179 -19.01 -0.84 -4.19
N ALA A 180 -18.28 0.11 -3.58
CA ALA A 180 -17.50 1.09 -4.31
C ALA A 180 -16.32 0.47 -5.08
N GLU A 181 -15.73 -0.60 -4.53
CA GLU A 181 -14.67 -1.34 -5.20
C GLU A 181 -15.21 -2.22 -6.31
N GLU A 182 -16.26 -3.02 -6.08
CA GLU A 182 -16.61 -4.14 -6.94
C GLU A 182 -17.88 -3.95 -7.78
N GLU A 183 -18.87 -3.19 -7.29
CA GLU A 183 -20.15 -2.97 -7.98
C GLU A 183 -20.12 -1.70 -8.86
N ALA A 184 -19.43 -0.65 -8.41
CA ALA A 184 -19.39 0.62 -9.14
C ALA A 184 -18.83 0.45 -10.57
N THR A 185 -19.57 0.93 -11.57
CA THR A 185 -19.18 0.83 -12.99
C THR A 185 -18.42 2.05 -13.49
N THR A 186 -18.52 3.17 -12.75
CA THR A 186 -17.83 4.42 -13.06
C THR A 186 -17.12 5.01 -11.84
N ILE A 187 -16.14 5.88 -12.09
CA ILE A 187 -15.43 6.60 -11.01
C ILE A 187 -16.40 7.50 -10.22
N MET A 188 -17.44 8.05 -10.86
CA MET A 188 -18.45 8.87 -10.20
C MET A 188 -19.32 8.05 -9.24
N GLU A 189 -19.71 6.84 -9.64
CA GLU A 189 -20.44 5.91 -8.76
C GLU A 189 -19.59 5.46 -7.58
N ALA A 190 -18.32 5.10 -7.86
CA ALA A 190 -17.37 4.75 -6.81
C ALA A 190 -17.21 5.92 -5.81
N GLU A 191 -17.05 7.15 -6.31
CA GLU A 191 -16.97 8.34 -5.45
C GLU A 191 -18.22 8.50 -4.56
N ARG A 192 -19.42 8.31 -5.13
CA ARG A 192 -20.68 8.41 -4.37
C ARG A 192 -20.72 7.40 -3.23
N LEU A 193 -20.36 6.15 -3.50
CA LEU A 193 -20.32 5.10 -2.49
C LEU A 193 -19.23 5.36 -1.44
N PHE A 194 -18.03 5.81 -1.85
CA PHE A 194 -16.99 6.19 -0.88
C PHE A 194 -17.37 7.38 0.00
N LYS A 195 -18.19 8.32 -0.49
CA LYS A 195 -18.74 9.41 0.35
C LYS A 195 -19.72 8.88 1.40
N GLN A 196 -20.54 7.88 1.05
CA GLN A 196 -21.40 7.18 2.01
C GLN A 196 -20.54 6.41 3.03
N ALA A 197 -19.51 5.70 2.57
CA ALA A 197 -18.54 5.03 3.42
C ALA A 197 -17.87 6.01 4.41
N LEU A 198 -17.48 7.21 3.95
CA LEU A 198 -16.82 8.21 4.79
C LEU A 198 -17.75 8.65 5.94
N LYS A 199 -19.01 8.95 5.62
CA LYS A 199 -20.00 9.36 6.62
C LYS A 199 -20.19 8.30 7.70
N ALA A 200 -20.38 7.04 7.31
CA ALA A 200 -20.51 5.93 8.24
C ALA A 200 -19.21 5.70 9.05
N GLY A 201 -18.06 5.74 8.37
CA GLY A 201 -16.74 5.49 8.94
C GLY A 201 -16.31 6.54 9.96
N GLU A 202 -16.63 7.81 9.75
CA GLU A 202 -16.33 8.89 10.70
C GLU A 202 -17.09 8.71 12.03
N GLY A 203 -18.34 8.23 11.96
CA GLY A 203 -19.12 7.89 13.13
C GLY A 203 -18.53 6.72 13.93
N CYS A 204 -18.10 5.66 13.24
CA CYS A 204 -17.43 4.51 13.88
C CYS A 204 -16.10 4.90 14.50
N TYR A 205 -15.24 5.60 13.76
CA TYR A 205 -13.94 6.06 14.25
C TYR A 205 -14.05 6.95 15.49
N ARG A 206 -14.99 7.92 15.50
CA ARG A 206 -15.16 8.80 16.65
C ARG A 206 -15.55 8.02 17.91
N ARG A 207 -16.42 7.02 17.78
CA ARG A 207 -16.82 6.14 18.89
C ARG A 207 -15.64 5.28 19.36
N SER A 208 -14.93 4.62 18.45
CA SER A 208 -13.81 3.75 18.81
C SER A 208 -12.61 4.52 19.36
N GLN A 209 -12.37 5.75 18.90
CA GLN A 209 -11.32 6.63 19.44
C GLN A 209 -11.54 6.96 20.93
N GLN A 210 -12.78 7.13 21.38
CA GLN A 210 -13.09 7.38 22.78
C GLN A 210 -12.90 6.13 23.65
N LEU A 211 -13.17 4.96 23.07
CA LEU A 211 -13.16 3.68 23.79
C LEU A 211 -11.81 2.95 23.72
N GLN A 212 -10.87 3.37 22.87
CA GLN A 212 -9.64 2.63 22.54
C GLN A 212 -8.80 2.17 23.76
N HIS A 213 -8.85 2.90 24.88
CA HIS A 213 -8.10 2.56 26.11
C HIS A 213 -8.83 1.59 27.05
N HIS A 214 -10.05 1.14 26.72
CA HIS A 214 -10.90 0.32 27.58
C HIS A 214 -10.66 -1.19 27.44
N GLY A 215 -9.65 -1.59 26.66
CA GLY A 215 -9.24 -2.99 26.50
C GLY A 215 -8.78 -3.32 25.10
N THR A 216 -8.20 -4.50 24.94
CA THR A 216 -7.62 -4.98 23.67
C THR A 216 -8.64 -5.07 22.54
N GLN A 217 -9.89 -5.42 22.85
CA GLN A 217 -10.99 -5.46 21.87
C GLN A 217 -11.31 -4.07 21.30
N TYR A 218 -11.35 -3.04 22.16
CA TYR A 218 -11.60 -1.66 21.74
C TYR A 218 -10.42 -1.08 20.97
N GLU A 219 -9.19 -1.45 21.33
CA GLU A 219 -8.00 -1.08 20.57
C GLU A 219 -8.01 -1.70 19.17
N ALA A 220 -8.35 -2.98 19.05
CA ALA A 220 -8.48 -3.67 17.77
C ALA A 220 -9.56 -3.03 16.88
N GLN A 221 -10.72 -2.70 17.46
CA GLN A 221 -11.77 -1.98 16.76
C GLN A 221 -11.32 -0.59 16.30
N HIS A 222 -10.64 0.17 17.16
CA HIS A 222 -10.11 1.48 16.80
C HIS A 222 -9.10 1.41 15.65
N ARG A 223 -8.22 0.41 15.66
CA ARG A 223 -7.27 0.15 14.58
C ARG A 223 -7.96 -0.17 13.26
N ARG A 224 -8.98 -1.04 13.29
CA ARG A 224 -9.82 -1.36 12.14
C ARG A 224 -10.52 -0.11 11.59
N ASP A 225 -11.19 0.66 12.44
CA ASP A 225 -11.91 1.87 12.02
C ASP A 225 -10.95 2.96 11.47
N THR A 226 -9.73 3.05 12.02
CA THR A 226 -8.67 3.91 11.49
C THR A 226 -8.26 3.47 10.07
N ASN A 227 -8.02 2.18 9.87
CA ASN A 227 -7.67 1.64 8.56
C ASN A 227 -8.78 1.88 7.52
N VAL A 228 -10.04 1.66 7.91
CA VAL A 228 -11.23 1.94 7.10
C VAL A 228 -11.25 3.41 6.66
N LEU A 229 -11.08 4.35 7.59
CA LEU A 229 -11.06 5.78 7.26
C LEU A 229 -9.91 6.17 6.34
N VAL A 230 -8.70 5.71 6.63
CA VAL A 230 -7.52 6.00 5.80
C VAL A 230 -7.73 5.46 4.38
N TYR A 231 -8.30 4.26 4.25
CA TYR A 231 -8.62 3.68 2.96
C TYR A 231 -9.62 4.54 2.19
N ILE A 232 -10.74 4.91 2.81
CA ILE A 232 -11.79 5.72 2.19
C ILE A 232 -11.23 7.07 1.71
N LYS A 233 -10.50 7.79 2.57
CA LYS A 233 -9.87 9.08 2.21
C LYS A 233 -8.94 8.93 1.00
N ARG A 234 -8.10 7.88 1.00
CA ARG A 234 -7.19 7.59 -0.12
C ARG A 234 -7.98 7.32 -1.41
N ARG A 235 -9.04 6.52 -1.36
CA ARG A 235 -9.87 6.22 -2.54
C ARG A 235 -10.65 7.45 -3.03
N LEU A 236 -11.14 8.31 -2.15
CA LEU A 236 -11.78 9.59 -2.53
C LEU A 236 -10.80 10.55 -3.21
N ALA A 237 -9.56 10.64 -2.72
CA ALA A 237 -8.51 11.42 -3.37
C ALA A 237 -8.21 10.87 -4.78
N MET A 238 -8.19 9.55 -4.92
CA MET A 238 -8.03 8.88 -6.21
C MET A 238 -9.19 9.15 -7.17
N CYS A 239 -10.44 9.04 -6.71
CA CYS A 239 -11.62 9.41 -7.51
C CYS A 239 -11.50 10.85 -7.99
N SER A 240 -11.19 11.78 -7.09
CA SER A 240 -11.06 13.21 -7.42
C SER A 240 -9.96 13.47 -8.45
N ARG A 241 -8.81 12.80 -8.32
CA ARG A 241 -7.74 12.87 -9.32
C ARG A 241 -8.20 12.36 -10.69
N LYS A 242 -8.86 11.20 -10.73
CA LYS A 242 -9.36 10.58 -11.98
C LYS A 242 -10.47 11.40 -12.64
N LEU A 243 -11.23 12.16 -11.87
CA LEU A 243 -12.26 13.11 -12.35
C LEU A 243 -11.69 14.49 -12.71
N GLY A 244 -10.36 14.68 -12.70
CA GLY A 244 -9.71 15.94 -13.06
C GLY A 244 -9.70 17.00 -11.94
N ARG A 245 -10.22 16.70 -10.75
CA ARG A 245 -10.23 17.59 -9.58
C ARG A 245 -8.92 17.48 -8.79
N THR A 246 -7.80 17.83 -9.43
CA THR A 246 -6.44 17.64 -8.87
C THR A 246 -6.21 18.40 -7.56
N ARG A 247 -6.76 19.61 -7.43
CA ARG A 247 -6.60 20.43 -6.20
C ARG A 247 -7.25 19.76 -4.98
N GLU A 248 -8.46 19.23 -5.16
CA GLU A 248 -9.18 18.51 -4.11
C GLU A 248 -8.46 17.21 -3.73
N ALA A 249 -7.96 16.47 -4.72
CA ALA A 249 -7.19 15.24 -4.49
C ALA A 249 -5.94 15.49 -3.65
N VAL A 250 -5.17 16.55 -3.94
CA VAL A 250 -3.97 16.91 -3.17
C VAL A 250 -4.32 17.30 -1.75
N LYS A 251 -5.40 18.06 -1.54
CA LYS A 251 -5.87 18.42 -0.20
C LYS A 251 -6.20 17.16 0.61
N MET A 252 -6.98 16.24 0.05
CA MET A 252 -7.37 14.99 0.71
C MET A 252 -6.20 14.05 1.03
N MET A 253 -5.09 14.13 0.29
CA MET A 253 -3.89 13.31 0.58
C MET A 253 -2.98 13.92 1.66
N ARG A 254 -3.15 15.21 1.98
CA ARG A 254 -2.40 15.88 3.05
C ARG A 254 -3.08 15.72 4.41
N ASP A 255 -4.40 15.67 4.42
CA ASP A 255 -5.29 15.53 5.59
C ASP A 255 -5.55 14.06 5.98
#